data_AF-W7RR03-F1
#
_entry.id   AF-W7RR03-F1
#
_cell.length_a   1.000
_cell.length_b   1.000
_cell.length_c   1.000
_cell.angle_alpha   90.00
_cell.angle_beta   90.00
_cell.angle_gamma   90.00
#
_symmetry.space_group_name_H-M   'P 1'
#
loop_
_entity.id
_entity.type
_entity.pdbx_description
1 polymer ?
#
loop_
_entity_poly.entity_id
_entity_poly.type
_entity_poly.pdbx_seq_one_letter_code
_entity_poly.pdbx_strand_id
1 'polypeptide(L)'
;MKMSGNFKEKRLLYDNSEDLYFLTYNLVLILSVLDCKNEKSSFKDYRKLVFLIPIISNEKNAQLLLNYYKNDIKPNENIIKELNRIYYDAIDTVTLVRYLLLILEKRNLIKIITEDNKVNIYLVENETIKIFIKNSKFENEKRRITEIKGKIKGLRRLNYMTFVDKFFKENGVAIWEH
;
A
#
# COMPACT_ATOMS: atom_id res chain seq x y z
N MET A 1 46.83 1.80 -14.08
CA MET A 1 46.12 2.99 -14.58
C MET A 1 44.68 2.58 -14.89
N LYS A 2 43.70 3.16 -14.17
CA LYS A 2 42.25 2.93 -14.31
C LYS A 2 41.75 3.42 -15.67
N MET A 3 40.71 2.78 -16.21
CA MET A 3 39.42 3.44 -16.47
C MET A 3 38.31 2.39 -16.52
N SER A 4 37.49 2.45 -15.48
CA SER A 4 36.23 1.74 -15.26
C SER A 4 35.16 2.25 -16.22
N GLY A 5 34.63 1.36 -17.07
CA GLY A 5 33.44 1.62 -17.87
C GLY A 5 32.22 1.87 -16.97
N ASN A 6 31.54 2.98 -17.25
CA ASN A 6 30.62 3.68 -16.37
C ASN A 6 29.25 2.96 -16.21
N PHE A 7 29.21 1.84 -15.51
CA PHE A 7 27.94 1.18 -15.10
C PHE A 7 27.12 1.99 -14.06
N LYS A 8 27.51 3.24 -13.76
CA LYS A 8 26.93 4.08 -12.70
C LYS A 8 26.01 5.22 -13.15
N GLU A 9 25.76 5.41 -14.45
CA GLU A 9 24.99 6.58 -14.93
C GLU A 9 23.60 6.28 -15.52
N LYS A 10 23.12 5.03 -15.50
CA LYS A 10 21.73 4.68 -15.86
C LYS A 10 20.84 4.33 -14.65
N ARG A 11 21.13 4.91 -13.48
CA ARG A 11 20.10 5.14 -12.44
C ARG A 11 19.27 6.39 -12.80
N LEU A 12 18.79 6.43 -14.04
CA LEU A 12 17.82 7.42 -14.48
C LEU A 12 16.54 7.15 -13.68
N LEU A 13 16.30 7.97 -12.65
CA LEU A 13 14.98 8.33 -12.11
C LEU A 13 14.00 7.14 -11.99
N TYR A 14 14.36 6.12 -11.21
CA TYR A 14 13.38 5.10 -10.83
C TYR A 14 12.56 5.68 -9.68
N ASP A 15 11.41 6.27 -10.00
CA ASP A 15 10.41 6.54 -8.97
C ASP A 15 9.83 5.19 -8.54
N ASN A 16 10.03 4.84 -7.26
CA ASN A 16 9.47 3.61 -6.70
C ASN A 16 7.94 3.57 -6.82
N SER A 17 7.29 4.73 -6.96
CA SER A 17 5.84 4.86 -7.15
C SER A 17 5.37 4.31 -8.51
N GLU A 18 6.25 4.26 -9.53
CA GLU A 18 5.96 3.78 -10.88
C GLU A 18 6.49 2.35 -11.15
N ASP A 19 7.27 1.79 -10.21
CA ASP A 19 7.81 0.43 -10.34
C ASP A 19 6.71 -0.62 -10.11
N LEU A 20 6.26 -1.23 -11.21
CA LEU A 20 5.28 -2.31 -11.20
C LEU A 20 5.71 -3.51 -10.34
N TYR A 21 6.99 -3.84 -10.26
CA TYR A 21 7.46 -4.93 -9.38
C TYR A 21 7.30 -4.55 -7.92
N PHE A 22 7.73 -3.34 -7.55
CA PHE A 22 7.58 -2.81 -6.20
C PHE A 22 6.11 -2.78 -5.77
N LEU A 23 5.21 -2.25 -6.60
CA LEU A 23 3.77 -2.24 -6.32
C LEU A 23 3.22 -3.67 -6.18
N THR A 24 3.61 -4.59 -7.07
CA THR A 24 3.19 -6.00 -7.03
C THR A 24 3.59 -6.66 -5.71
N TYR A 25 4.86 -6.53 -5.33
CA TYR A 25 5.39 -7.17 -4.13
C TYR A 25 4.69 -6.69 -2.87
N ASN A 26 4.56 -5.36 -2.71
CA ASN A 26 3.88 -4.79 -1.56
C ASN A 26 2.40 -5.18 -1.51
N LEU A 27 1.70 -5.17 -2.64
CA LEU A 27 0.31 -5.62 -2.73
C LEU A 27 0.15 -7.07 -2.27
N VAL A 28 0.97 -7.99 -2.78
CA VAL A 28 0.93 -9.41 -2.41
C VAL A 28 1.23 -9.60 -0.93
N LEU A 29 2.22 -8.88 -0.38
CA LEU A 29 2.54 -8.92 1.06
C LEU A 29 1.37 -8.43 1.91
N ILE A 30 0.77 -7.30 1.56
CA ILE A 30 -0.39 -6.74 2.28
C ILE A 30 -1.53 -7.77 2.31
N LEU A 31 -1.93 -8.29 1.16
CA LEU A 31 -3.03 -9.24 1.09
C LEU A 31 -2.71 -10.53 1.88
N SER A 32 -1.47 -11.01 1.82
CA SER A 32 -1.03 -12.19 2.53
C SER A 32 -1.08 -12.02 4.04
N VAL A 33 -0.46 -10.95 4.59
CA VAL A 33 -0.39 -10.70 6.04
C VAL A 33 -1.78 -10.39 6.63
N LEU A 34 -2.66 -9.80 5.82
CA LEU A 34 -4.07 -9.56 6.17
C LEU A 34 -4.97 -10.78 5.96
N ASP A 35 -4.41 -11.92 5.55
CA ASP A 35 -5.11 -13.19 5.33
C ASP A 35 -6.27 -13.07 4.33
N CYS A 36 -6.03 -12.35 3.23
CA CYS A 36 -7.01 -12.13 2.17
C CYS A 36 -6.95 -13.28 1.15
N LYS A 37 -7.70 -14.35 1.40
CA LYS A 37 -7.58 -15.64 0.68
C LYS A 37 -8.84 -16.07 -0.08
N ASN A 38 -9.98 -15.45 0.21
CA ASN A 38 -11.25 -15.76 -0.43
C ASN A 38 -12.19 -14.56 -0.34
N GLU A 39 -13.39 -14.70 -0.89
CA GLU A 39 -14.41 -13.65 -0.90
C GLU A 39 -14.79 -13.15 0.50
N LYS A 40 -15.00 -14.06 1.46
CA LYS A 40 -15.33 -13.72 2.85
C LYS A 40 -14.19 -12.98 3.55
N SER A 41 -12.95 -13.33 3.23
CA SER A 41 -11.75 -12.67 3.73
C SER A 41 -11.15 -11.64 2.76
N SER A 42 -11.92 -11.13 1.80
CA SER A 42 -11.40 -10.16 0.82
C SER A 42 -10.95 -8.85 1.46
N PHE A 43 -9.91 -8.25 0.87
CA PHE A 43 -9.54 -6.87 1.12
C PHE A 43 -10.58 -5.95 0.49
N LYS A 44 -11.35 -5.27 1.35
CA LYS A 44 -12.43 -4.41 0.91
C LYS A 44 -11.87 -3.09 0.40
N ASP A 45 -12.36 -2.63 -0.74
CA ASP A 45 -11.97 -1.38 -1.40
C ASP A 45 -10.47 -1.25 -1.69
N TYR A 46 -10.06 -1.68 -2.89
CA TYR A 46 -8.66 -1.68 -3.32
C TYR A 46 -8.01 -0.30 -3.29
N ARG A 47 -8.78 0.80 -3.38
CA ARG A 47 -8.23 2.16 -3.42
C ARG A 47 -7.42 2.50 -2.17
N LYS A 48 -7.64 1.81 -1.04
CA LYS A 48 -6.76 1.94 0.14
C LYS A 48 -5.31 1.51 -0.14
N LEU A 49 -5.08 0.58 -1.07
CA LEU A 49 -3.74 0.09 -1.39
C LEU A 49 -2.84 1.20 -1.94
N VAL A 50 -3.45 2.18 -2.61
CA VAL A 50 -2.79 3.39 -3.10
C VAL A 50 -2.02 4.10 -1.99
N PHE A 51 -2.56 4.14 -0.78
CA PHE A 51 -1.86 4.69 0.39
C PHE A 51 -1.06 3.64 1.16
N LEU A 52 -1.60 2.43 1.32
CA LEU A 52 -0.94 1.43 2.15
C LEU A 52 0.40 1.01 1.57
N ILE A 53 0.57 0.92 0.24
CA ILE A 53 1.83 0.55 -0.39
C ILE A 53 2.96 1.54 0.00
N PRO A 54 2.88 2.86 -0.31
CA PRO A 54 3.94 3.78 0.08
C PRO A 54 4.11 3.93 1.60
N ILE A 55 3.07 3.67 2.40
CA ILE A 55 3.17 3.66 3.86
C ILE A 55 3.98 2.45 4.34
N ILE A 56 3.66 1.24 3.88
CA ILE A 56 4.33 0.01 4.36
C ILE A 56 5.73 -0.18 3.78
N SER A 57 6.08 0.53 2.73
CA SER A 57 7.43 0.48 2.15
C SER A 57 8.40 1.46 2.79
N ASN A 58 7.94 2.33 3.69
CA ASN A 58 8.77 3.35 4.33
C ASN A 58 8.52 3.39 5.84
N GLU A 59 9.58 3.22 6.64
CA GLU A 59 9.47 3.19 8.11
C GLU A 59 8.86 4.47 8.68
N LYS A 60 9.31 5.64 8.21
CA LYS A 60 8.79 6.94 8.68
C LYS A 60 7.29 7.05 8.40
N ASN A 61 6.84 6.68 7.21
CA ASN A 61 5.42 6.74 6.86
C ASN A 61 4.57 5.77 7.69
N ALA A 62 5.06 4.55 7.93
CA ALA A 62 4.38 3.60 8.81
C ALA A 62 4.26 4.12 10.24
N GLN A 63 5.32 4.73 10.79
CA GLN A 63 5.26 5.34 12.11
C GLN A 63 4.28 6.52 12.16
N LEU A 64 4.18 7.34 11.09
CA LEU A 64 3.15 8.36 10.99
C LEU A 64 1.74 7.76 11.07
N LEU A 65 1.47 6.67 10.34
CA LEU A 65 0.17 5.99 10.43
C LEU A 65 -0.10 5.45 11.84
N LEU A 66 0.88 4.80 12.47
CA LEU A 66 0.72 4.23 13.80
C LEU A 66 0.44 5.28 14.88
N ASN A 67 1.05 6.47 14.75
CA ASN A 67 0.93 7.56 15.72
C ASN A 67 -0.31 8.44 15.53
N TYR A 68 -0.72 8.66 14.27
CA TYR A 68 -1.73 9.68 13.94
C TYR A 68 -3.06 9.10 13.44
N TYR A 69 -3.21 7.79 13.24
CA TYR A 69 -4.51 7.23 12.85
C TYR A 69 -5.59 7.52 13.90
N LYS A 70 -6.75 8.05 13.47
CA LYS A 70 -7.86 8.56 14.31
C LYS A 70 -7.54 9.81 15.14
N ASN A 71 -6.51 10.57 14.76
CA ASN A 71 -6.07 11.75 15.50
C ASN A 71 -5.79 11.44 16.99
N ASP A 72 -5.19 10.28 17.25
CA ASP A 72 -4.80 9.86 18.61
C ASP A 72 -3.79 10.86 19.23
N ILE A 73 -3.00 11.54 18.39
CA ILE A 73 -2.05 12.59 18.74
C ILE A 73 -2.29 13.76 17.81
N LYS A 74 -2.40 14.99 18.34
CA LYS A 74 -2.58 16.18 17.50
C LYS A 74 -1.29 16.47 16.69
N PRO A 75 -1.34 16.48 15.35
CA PRO A 75 -0.16 16.75 14.53
C PRO A 75 0.24 18.22 14.59
N ASN A 76 1.55 18.49 14.53
CA ASN A 76 2.08 19.83 14.29
C ASN A 76 2.15 20.12 12.78
N GLU A 77 2.44 21.37 12.40
CA GLU A 77 2.46 21.80 10.99
C GLU A 77 3.40 20.98 10.11
N ASN A 78 4.56 20.55 10.63
CA ASN A 78 5.51 19.73 9.86
C ASN A 78 4.95 18.34 9.59
N ILE A 79 4.25 17.74 10.56
CA ILE A 79 3.55 16.46 10.37
C ILE A 79 2.43 16.61 9.34
N ILE A 80 1.63 17.68 9.44
CA ILE A 80 0.56 17.95 8.47
C ILE A 80 1.13 18.07 7.05
N LYS A 81 2.27 18.75 6.86
CA LYS A 81 2.95 18.84 5.55
C LYS A 81 3.36 17.47 5.02
N GLU A 82 3.93 16.60 5.86
CA GLU A 82 4.29 15.23 5.46
C GLU A 82 3.07 14.39 5.11
N LEU A 83 1.98 14.49 5.88
CA LEU A 83 0.73 13.78 5.58
C LEU A 83 0.10 14.26 4.27
N ASN A 84 0.13 15.57 3.99
CA ASN A 84 -0.29 16.11 2.70
C ASN A 84 0.54 15.50 1.56
N ARG A 85 1.87 15.51 1.69
CA ARG A 85 2.75 14.91 0.68
C ARG A 85 2.42 13.44 0.42
N ILE A 86 2.28 12.64 1.48
CA ILE A 86 1.91 11.22 1.36
C ILE A 86 0.56 11.05 0.64
N TYR A 87 -0.42 11.90 0.96
CA TYR A 87 -1.75 11.82 0.36
C TYR A 87 -1.73 12.11 -1.15
N TYR A 88 -1.12 13.23 -1.55
CA TYR A 88 -1.06 13.65 -2.95
C TYR A 88 -0.18 12.72 -3.78
N ASP A 89 1.03 12.39 -3.30
CA ASP A 89 1.94 11.46 -3.98
C ASP A 89 1.25 10.10 -4.21
N ALA A 90 0.44 9.64 -3.24
CA ALA A 90 -0.27 8.38 -3.37
C ALA A 90 -1.37 8.44 -4.42
N ILE A 91 -2.22 9.47 -4.43
CA ILE A 91 -3.38 9.56 -5.33
C ILE A 91 -2.99 9.45 -6.80
N ASP A 92 -1.85 10.03 -7.17
CA ASP A 92 -1.33 9.98 -8.54
C ASP A 92 -1.11 8.54 -9.04
N THR A 93 -0.89 7.58 -8.12
CA THR A 93 -0.67 6.16 -8.46
C THR A 93 -1.96 5.34 -8.63
N VAL A 94 -3.16 5.91 -8.43
CA VAL A 94 -4.43 5.15 -8.45
C VAL A 94 -4.67 4.41 -9.76
N THR A 95 -4.38 5.06 -10.89
CA THR A 95 -4.54 4.48 -12.24
C THR A 95 -3.57 3.33 -12.46
N LEU A 96 -2.33 3.48 -11.98
CA LEU A 96 -1.30 2.45 -12.08
C LEU A 96 -1.66 1.23 -11.23
N VAL A 97 -2.12 1.43 -9.99
CA VAL A 97 -2.61 0.35 -9.12
C VAL A 97 -3.79 -0.37 -9.76
N ARG A 98 -4.75 0.37 -10.37
CA ARG A 98 -5.88 -0.25 -11.08
C ARG A 98 -5.40 -1.13 -12.24
N TYR A 99 -4.48 -0.63 -13.06
CA TYR A 99 -3.90 -1.40 -14.17
C TYR A 99 -3.17 -2.65 -13.68
N LEU A 100 -2.39 -2.53 -12.59
CA LEU A 100 -1.71 -3.66 -11.98
C LEU A 100 -2.69 -4.74 -11.52
N LEU A 101 -3.81 -4.36 -10.89
CA LEU A 101 -4.83 -5.33 -10.47
C LEU A 101 -5.36 -6.15 -11.66
N LEU A 102 -5.64 -5.51 -12.79
CA LEU A 102 -6.10 -6.20 -13.99
C LEU A 102 -5.04 -7.18 -14.54
N ILE A 103 -3.75 -6.83 -14.47
CA ILE A 103 -2.66 -7.74 -14.85
C ILE A 103 -2.61 -8.95 -13.90
N LEU A 104 -2.66 -8.72 -12.60
CA LEU A 104 -2.57 -9.79 -11.59
C LEU A 104 -3.78 -10.73 -11.66
N GLU A 105 -4.97 -10.19 -11.94
CA GLU A 105 -6.19 -10.96 -12.18
C GLU A 105 -6.03 -11.87 -13.41
N LYS A 106 -5.58 -11.31 -14.54
CA LYS A 106 -5.33 -12.06 -15.79
C LYS A 106 -4.30 -13.17 -15.61
N ARG A 107 -3.34 -12.99 -14.69
CA ARG A 107 -2.34 -13.99 -14.32
C ARG A 107 -2.81 -14.98 -13.23
N ASN A 108 -4.07 -14.88 -12.81
CA ASN A 108 -4.68 -15.72 -11.77
C ASN A 108 -3.92 -15.69 -10.44
N LEU A 109 -3.36 -14.52 -10.09
CA LEU A 109 -2.65 -14.29 -8.82
C LEU A 109 -3.57 -13.66 -7.76
N ILE A 110 -4.56 -12.90 -8.21
CA ILE A 110 -5.64 -12.35 -7.38
C ILE A 110 -7.00 -12.67 -8.01
N LYS A 111 -8.04 -12.44 -7.23
CA LYS A 111 -9.42 -12.35 -7.68
C LYS A 111 -10.01 -11.00 -7.34
N ILE A 112 -10.71 -10.41 -8.29
CA ILE A 112 -11.43 -9.15 -8.19
C ILE A 112 -12.92 -9.43 -7.99
N ILE A 113 -13.51 -8.80 -6.98
CA ILE A 113 -14.95 -8.84 -6.69
C ILE A 113 -15.49 -7.42 -6.82
N THR A 114 -16.36 -7.21 -7.79
CA THR A 114 -17.06 -5.94 -7.98
C THR A 114 -18.35 -5.94 -7.18
N GLU A 115 -18.52 -4.96 -6.31
CA GLU A 115 -19.77 -4.59 -5.66
C GLU A 115 -20.15 -3.17 -6.15
N ASP A 116 -21.42 -2.75 -6.02
CA ASP A 116 -22.00 -1.55 -6.67
C ASP A 116 -21.11 -0.29 -6.69
N ASN A 117 -20.40 -0.01 -5.59
CA ASN A 117 -19.55 1.18 -5.44
C ASN A 117 -18.11 0.88 -5.02
N LYS A 118 -17.68 -0.38 -5.04
CA LYS A 118 -16.33 -0.75 -4.59
C LYS A 118 -15.84 -2.04 -5.21
N VAL A 119 -14.54 -2.07 -5.41
CA VAL A 119 -13.84 -3.25 -5.93
C VAL A 119 -12.98 -3.83 -4.81
N ASN A 120 -13.24 -5.09 -4.48
CA ASN A 120 -12.54 -5.84 -3.44
C ASN A 120 -11.63 -6.87 -4.10
N ILE A 121 -10.60 -7.30 -3.38
CA ILE A 121 -9.63 -8.27 -3.92
C ILE A 121 -9.20 -9.30 -2.89
N TYR A 122 -8.78 -10.48 -3.35
CA TYR A 122 -8.10 -11.48 -2.52
C TYR A 122 -7.03 -12.23 -3.32
N LEU A 123 -6.03 -12.78 -2.62
CA LEU A 123 -4.99 -13.60 -3.24
C LEU A 123 -5.53 -14.97 -3.61
N VAL A 124 -5.17 -15.43 -4.80
CA VAL A 124 -5.33 -16.83 -5.20
C VAL A 124 -4.20 -17.64 -4.59
N GLU A 125 -4.51 -18.84 -4.10
CA GLU A 125 -3.48 -19.76 -3.64
C GLU A 125 -2.58 -20.18 -4.81
N ASN A 126 -1.28 -19.93 -4.68
CA ASN A 126 -0.30 -20.14 -5.73
C ASN A 126 1.09 -20.40 -5.11
N GLU A 127 1.82 -21.41 -5.62
CA GLU A 127 3.12 -21.79 -5.06
C GLU A 127 4.20 -20.71 -5.20
N THR A 128 4.21 -19.96 -6.31
CA THR A 128 5.11 -18.82 -6.49
C THR A 128 4.85 -17.75 -5.43
N ILE A 129 3.58 -17.47 -5.13
CA ILE A 129 3.18 -16.55 -4.07
C ILE A 129 3.66 -17.07 -2.70
N LYS A 130 3.48 -18.36 -2.41
CA LYS A 130 3.95 -18.96 -1.14
C LYS A 130 5.47 -18.83 -0.96
N ILE A 131 6.25 -19.08 -2.01
CA ILE A 131 7.72 -18.92 -2.00
C ILE A 131 8.09 -17.45 -1.77
N PHE A 132 7.46 -16.55 -2.52
CA PHE A 132 7.68 -15.11 -2.40
C PHE A 132 7.41 -14.59 -0.98
N ILE A 133 6.26 -14.96 -0.37
CA ILE A 133 5.90 -14.54 0.98
C ILE A 133 6.89 -15.05 2.03
N LYS A 134 7.53 -16.21 1.83
CA LYS A 134 8.53 -16.76 2.76
C LYS A 134 9.90 -16.08 2.66
N ASN A 135 10.11 -15.22 1.66
CA ASN A 135 11.39 -14.56 1.47
C ASN A 135 11.66 -13.57 2.63
N SER A 136 12.81 -13.72 3.29
CA SER A 136 13.22 -12.92 4.45
C SER A 136 13.61 -11.48 4.09
N LYS A 137 13.83 -11.17 2.80
CA LYS A 137 14.08 -9.79 2.36
C LYS A 137 12.91 -8.84 2.64
N PHE A 138 11.71 -9.39 2.83
CA PHE A 138 10.48 -8.61 3.08
C PHE A 138 10.05 -8.60 4.55
N GLU A 139 10.91 -9.01 5.50
CA GLU A 139 10.53 -9.04 6.92
C GLU A 139 10.17 -7.66 7.47
N ASN A 140 10.81 -6.59 6.98
CA ASN A 140 10.52 -5.24 7.41
C ASN A 140 9.11 -4.80 6.99
N GLU A 141 8.73 -5.06 5.75
CA GLU A 141 7.38 -4.80 5.22
C GLU A 141 6.35 -5.63 5.97
N LYS A 142 6.60 -6.93 6.17
CA LYS A 142 5.70 -7.82 6.93
C LYS A 142 5.50 -7.36 8.37
N ARG A 143 6.58 -6.93 9.03
CA ARG A 143 6.54 -6.37 10.39
C ARG A 143 5.65 -5.13 10.41
N ARG A 144 5.88 -4.16 9.53
CA ARG A 144 5.05 -2.93 9.45
C ARG A 144 3.58 -3.23 9.16
N ILE A 145 3.28 -4.14 8.23
CA ILE A 145 1.88 -4.55 7.96
C ILE A 145 1.26 -5.17 9.22
N THR A 146 2.01 -5.98 9.96
CA THR A 146 1.55 -6.63 11.20
C THR A 146 1.26 -5.60 12.30
N GLU A 147 2.15 -4.63 12.49
CA GLU A 147 1.97 -3.52 13.45
C GLU A 147 0.73 -2.68 13.09
N ILE A 148 0.59 -2.30 11.82
CA ILE A 148 -0.56 -1.51 11.34
C ILE A 148 -1.86 -2.31 11.48
N LYS A 149 -1.86 -3.61 11.19
CA LYS A 149 -3.00 -4.52 11.42
C LYS A 149 -3.41 -4.55 12.90
N GLY A 150 -2.43 -4.52 13.81
CA GLY A 150 -2.64 -4.46 15.25
C GLY A 150 -3.29 -3.15 15.70
N LYS A 151 -2.79 -2.00 15.18
CA LYS A 151 -3.33 -0.67 15.46
C LYS A 151 -4.73 -0.45 14.86
N ILE A 152 -4.92 -0.84 13.60
CA ILE A 152 -6.14 -0.60 12.83
C ILE A 152 -6.97 -1.89 12.78
N LYS A 153 -7.73 -2.14 13.85
CA LYS A 153 -8.64 -3.30 13.93
C LYS A 153 -9.58 -3.29 12.72
N GLY A 154 -9.51 -4.36 11.91
CA GLY A 154 -10.33 -4.49 10.71
C GLY A 154 -9.81 -3.70 9.49
N LEU A 155 -8.51 -3.39 9.42
CA LEU A 155 -7.86 -2.75 8.26
C LEU A 155 -8.33 -3.33 6.91
N ARG A 156 -8.47 -4.65 6.85
CA ARG A 156 -8.98 -5.38 5.68
C ARG A 156 -10.40 -4.96 5.26
N ARG A 157 -11.30 -4.72 6.22
CA ARG A 157 -12.73 -4.43 6.01
C ARG A 157 -13.05 -2.94 5.88
N LEU A 158 -12.18 -2.08 6.40
CA LEU A 158 -12.30 -0.62 6.32
C LEU A 158 -12.50 -0.19 4.86
N ASN A 159 -13.35 0.78 4.53
CA ASN A 159 -13.42 1.29 3.16
C ASN A 159 -12.38 2.40 2.94
N TYR A 160 -12.19 2.80 1.68
CA TYR A 160 -11.25 3.87 1.30
C TYR A 160 -11.52 5.18 2.00
N MET A 161 -12.76 5.69 1.94
CA MET A 161 -13.13 6.97 2.53
C MET A 161 -12.87 7.02 4.03
N THR A 162 -13.26 5.97 4.77
CA THR A 162 -13.03 5.90 6.21
C THR A 162 -11.55 5.84 6.56
N PHE A 163 -10.71 5.19 5.74
CA PHE A 163 -9.26 5.22 5.94
C PHE A 163 -8.71 6.64 5.73
N VAL A 164 -9.12 7.28 4.63
CA VAL A 164 -8.70 8.63 4.27
C VAL A 164 -9.14 9.65 5.31
N ASP A 165 -10.37 9.56 5.80
CA ASP A 165 -10.91 10.44 6.82
C ASP A 165 -10.09 10.31 8.12
N LYS A 166 -9.92 9.09 8.61
CA LYS A 166 -9.24 8.83 9.90
C LYS A 166 -7.75 9.09 9.90
N PHE A 167 -7.08 8.95 8.75
CA PHE A 167 -5.65 9.15 8.68
C PHE A 167 -5.26 10.54 8.17
N PHE A 168 -5.98 11.08 7.20
CA PHE A 168 -5.64 12.36 6.57
C PHE A 168 -6.57 13.49 7.04
N LYS A 169 -7.90 13.36 6.88
CA LYS A 169 -8.87 14.45 7.15
C LYS A 169 -8.81 14.92 8.60
N GLU A 170 -8.93 13.97 9.53
CA GLU A 170 -8.93 14.22 10.97
C GLU A 170 -7.60 14.81 11.46
N ASN A 171 -6.52 14.64 10.68
CA ASN A 171 -5.19 15.19 10.94
C ASN A 171 -4.90 16.48 10.17
N GLY A 172 -5.90 17.12 9.56
CA GLY A 172 -5.76 18.44 8.94
C GLY A 172 -5.22 18.44 7.51
N VAL A 173 -5.23 17.29 6.82
CA VAL A 173 -4.95 17.24 5.38
C VAL A 173 -6.19 17.68 4.60
N ALA A 174 -6.01 18.62 3.68
CA ALA A 174 -7.05 19.02 2.74
C ALA A 174 -7.21 17.91 1.69
N ILE A 175 -8.32 17.17 1.77
CA ILE A 175 -8.65 16.07 0.86
C ILE A 175 -9.43 16.63 -0.31
N TRP A 176 -9.06 16.21 -1.51
CA TRP A 176 -9.85 16.47 -2.71
C TRP A 176 -10.96 15.42 -2.78
N GLU A 177 -12.21 15.86 -2.60
CA GLU A 177 -13.40 15.04 -2.80
C GLU A 177 -13.69 15.00 -4.31
N HIS A 178 -13.58 13.81 -4.91
CA HIS A 178 -14.09 13.51 -6.25
C HIS A 178 -15.30 12.58 -6.13
#